data_AF-A0ABD6UDI4-F1
#
_entry.id   AF-A0ABD6UDI4-F1
#
_cell.length_a   1.000
_cell.length_b   1.000
_cell.length_c   1.000
_cell.angle_alpha   90.00
_cell.angle_beta   90.00
_cell.angle_gamma   90.00
#
_symmetry.space_group_name_H-M   'P 1'
#
loop_
_entity.id
_entity.type
_entity.pdbx_description
1 polymer ?
#
loop_
_entity_poly.entity_id
_entity_poly.type
_entity_poly.pdbx_seq_one_letter_code
_entity_poly.pdbx_strand_id
1 'polypeptide(L)'
;MIERLDHLVLTVADIDVTVDFYQRVLGMRHERFGAGRSALVFGQQKFNLHQAGREFEPKAIKPTPGAIDLCLITLWSLERVMAHLAEQAVTVEEGPVARTGAVGPIESVYFRDPDGNLIEVSRYLA
;
A
#
# COMPACT_ATOMS: atom_id res chain seq x y z
N MET A 1 -6.00 -1.00 25.93
CA MET A 1 -6.41 -1.97 24.89
C MET A 1 -6.35 -1.28 23.54
N ILE A 2 -6.04 -1.99 22.43
CA ILE A 2 -5.71 -1.42 21.10
C ILE A 2 -6.97 -0.97 20.32
N GLU A 3 -6.86 0.11 19.54
CA GLU A 3 -7.98 0.72 18.78
C GLU A 3 -7.87 0.50 17.26
N ARG A 4 -6.73 0.84 16.63
CA ARG A 4 -6.52 0.77 15.18
C ARG A 4 -5.03 0.69 14.82
N LEU A 5 -4.75 0.36 13.55
CA LEU A 5 -3.43 0.55 12.95
C LEU A 5 -3.24 2.05 12.63
N ASP A 6 -2.17 2.65 13.16
CA ASP A 6 -1.79 4.04 12.87
C ASP A 6 -0.91 4.12 11.62
N HIS A 7 0.15 3.32 11.59
CA HIS A 7 1.06 3.19 10.46
C HIS A 7 1.76 1.83 10.47
N LEU A 8 2.42 1.52 9.36
CA LEU A 8 3.38 0.43 9.26
C LEU A 8 4.65 0.91 8.53
N VAL A 9 5.70 0.10 8.59
CA VAL A 9 6.96 0.38 7.87
C VAL A 9 7.05 -0.56 6.67
N LEU A 10 7.23 0.01 5.47
CA LEU A 10 7.65 -0.74 4.29
C LEU A 10 9.18 -0.67 4.21
N THR A 11 9.82 -1.84 4.17
CA THR A 11 11.22 -1.91 3.74
C THR A 11 11.22 -2.04 2.22
N VAL A 12 11.90 -1.15 1.52
CA VAL A 12 11.84 -1.03 0.06
C VAL A 12 13.23 -0.99 -0.53
N ALA A 13 13.41 -1.47 -1.76
CA ALA A 13 14.69 -1.42 -2.44
C ALA A 13 15.12 0.01 -2.75
N ASP A 14 14.17 0.87 -3.19
CA ASP A 14 14.41 2.26 -3.54
C ASP A 14 13.20 3.14 -3.16
N ILE A 15 13.45 4.15 -2.31
CA ILE A 15 12.38 5.02 -1.79
C ILE A 15 11.73 5.84 -2.90
N ASP A 16 12.50 6.38 -3.85
CA ASP A 16 11.96 7.28 -4.86
C ASP A 16 11.09 6.49 -5.87
N VAL A 17 11.46 5.24 -6.19
CA VAL A 17 10.65 4.32 -7.01
C VAL A 17 9.34 3.95 -6.30
N THR A 18 9.39 3.57 -5.02
CA THR A 18 8.18 3.32 -4.22
C THR A 18 7.30 4.56 -4.16
N VAL A 19 7.88 5.72 -3.90
CA VAL A 19 7.14 6.98 -3.81
C VAL A 19 6.42 7.30 -5.12
N ASP A 20 7.10 7.25 -6.27
CA ASP A 20 6.45 7.49 -7.57
C ASP A 20 5.26 6.55 -7.78
N PHE A 21 5.46 5.26 -7.52
CA PHE A 21 4.41 4.26 -7.68
C PHE A 21 3.19 4.58 -6.83
N TYR A 22 3.34 4.72 -5.51
CA TYR A 22 2.20 4.93 -4.63
C TYR A 22 1.53 6.29 -4.81
N GLN A 23 2.28 7.32 -5.23
CA GLN A 23 1.70 8.62 -5.58
C GLN A 23 0.81 8.52 -6.83
N ARG A 24 1.29 7.91 -7.91
CA ARG A 24 0.51 7.81 -9.17
C ARG A 24 -0.59 6.77 -9.10
N VAL A 25 -0.27 5.58 -8.58
CA VAL A 25 -1.16 4.41 -8.63
C VAL A 25 -2.24 4.50 -7.56
N LEU A 26 -1.90 4.94 -6.35
CA LEU A 26 -2.82 4.94 -5.21
C LEU A 26 -3.16 6.34 -4.67
N GLY A 27 -2.66 7.41 -5.33
CA GLY A 27 -2.98 8.78 -4.95
C GLY A 27 -2.47 9.18 -3.57
N MET A 28 -1.48 8.45 -3.03
CA MET A 28 -0.90 8.76 -1.72
C MET A 28 -0.07 10.04 -1.80
N ARG A 29 0.10 10.71 -0.67
CA ARG A 29 0.92 11.92 -0.58
C ARG A 29 2.24 11.62 0.10
N HIS A 30 3.35 11.92 -0.58
CA HIS A 30 4.67 11.81 0.02
C HIS A 30 4.92 12.95 1.02
N GLU A 31 5.35 12.59 2.23
CA GLU A 31 5.86 13.51 3.24
C GLU A 31 7.30 13.17 3.60
N ARG A 32 8.13 14.21 3.71
CA ARG A 32 9.45 14.12 4.33
C ARG A 32 9.39 14.76 5.71
N PHE A 33 9.95 14.09 6.71
CA PHE A 33 9.92 14.56 8.09
C PHE A 33 11.17 14.18 8.86
N GLY A 34 11.49 14.95 9.90
CA GLY A 34 12.65 14.72 10.76
C GLY A 34 13.97 14.58 9.99
N ALA A 35 14.83 13.68 10.45
CA ALA A 35 16.16 13.41 9.91
C ALA A 35 16.14 12.62 8.58
N GLY A 36 15.42 13.13 7.57
CA GLY A 36 15.36 12.52 6.23
C GLY A 36 14.45 11.29 6.13
N ARG A 37 13.47 11.14 7.03
CA ARG A 37 12.48 10.07 6.93
C ARG A 37 11.46 10.39 5.85
N SER A 38 11.00 9.36 5.15
CA SER A 38 9.98 9.44 4.11
C SER A 38 8.74 8.63 4.53
N ALA A 39 7.56 9.14 4.20
CA ALA A 39 6.30 8.43 4.36
C ALA A 39 5.32 8.71 3.23
N LEU A 40 4.43 7.75 2.99
CA LEU A 40 3.28 7.85 2.09
C LEU A 40 2.00 7.92 2.93
N VAL A 41 1.29 9.05 2.84
CA VAL A 41 0.10 9.35 3.65
C VAL A 41 -1.16 9.11 2.85
N PHE A 42 -2.16 8.48 3.48
CA PHE A 42 -3.50 8.24 2.92
C PHE A 42 -4.54 8.20 4.05
N GLY A 43 -5.69 8.85 3.85
CA GLY A 43 -6.71 8.95 4.91
C GLY A 43 -6.13 9.54 6.20
N GLN A 44 -6.15 8.76 7.27
CA GLN A 44 -5.60 9.12 8.58
C GLN A 44 -4.44 8.19 8.99
N GLN A 45 -3.83 7.51 8.02
CA GLN A 45 -2.74 6.55 8.21
C GLN A 45 -1.58 6.85 7.26
N LYS A 46 -0.47 6.13 7.45
CA LYS A 46 0.69 6.23 6.55
C LYS A 46 1.51 4.95 6.49
N PHE A 47 2.32 4.86 5.44
CA PHE A 47 3.46 3.96 5.37
C PHE A 47 4.73 4.76 5.59
N ASN A 48 5.51 4.43 6.63
CA ASN A 48 6.89 4.92 6.72
C ASN A 48 7.76 4.07 5.80
N LEU A 49 8.70 4.70 5.10
CA LEU A 49 9.58 4.00 4.16
C LEU A 49 10.99 3.90 4.74
N HIS A 50 11.50 2.68 4.79
CA HIS A 50 12.90 2.39 5.08
C HIS A 50 13.53 1.78 3.84
N GLN A 51 14.66 2.32 3.38
CA GLN A 51 15.40 1.69 2.29
C GLN A 51 16.18 0.49 2.82
N ALA A 52 16.15 -0.63 2.10
CA ALA A 52 16.88 -1.84 2.44
C ALA A 52 18.39 -1.55 2.63
N GLY A 53 18.95 -2.01 3.74
CA GLY A 53 20.33 -1.73 4.14
C GLY A 53 20.58 -0.32 4.71
N ARG A 54 19.54 0.52 4.82
CA ARG A 54 19.58 1.87 5.40
C ARG A 54 18.39 2.11 6.33
N GLU A 55 17.92 1.05 6.99
CA GLU A 55 16.77 1.12 7.88
C GLU A 55 17.11 1.86 9.17
N PHE A 56 16.12 2.55 9.74
CA PHE A 56 16.25 3.13 11.08
C PHE A 56 15.97 2.07 12.16
N GLU A 57 16.65 2.20 13.31
CA GLU A 57 16.34 1.42 14.51
C GLU A 57 15.29 2.12 15.40
N PRO A 58 14.43 1.36 16.11
CA PRO A 58 14.25 -0.09 16.00
C PRO A 58 13.48 -0.48 14.72
N LYS A 59 13.65 -1.73 14.29
CA LYS A 59 12.96 -2.30 13.11
C LYS A 59 12.53 -3.76 13.30
N ALA A 60 11.79 -4.28 12.31
CA ALA A 60 11.48 -5.71 12.24
C ALA A 60 12.77 -6.56 12.26
N ILE A 61 12.70 -7.77 12.80
CA ILE A 61 13.87 -8.68 12.91
C ILE A 61 14.46 -9.01 11.53
N LYS A 62 13.60 -9.14 10.51
CA LYS A 62 13.97 -9.43 9.12
C LYS A 62 13.27 -8.44 8.18
N PRO A 63 13.76 -7.19 8.06
CA PRO A 63 13.19 -6.22 7.14
C PRO A 63 13.41 -6.72 5.70
N THR A 64 12.33 -6.97 4.98
CA THR A 64 12.38 -7.67 3.69
C THR A 64 11.50 -6.95 2.67
N PRO A 65 12.07 -6.38 1.60
CA PRO A 65 11.28 -5.88 0.48
C PRO A 65 10.40 -6.97 -0.13
N GLY A 66 9.17 -6.61 -0.53
CA GLY A 66 8.21 -7.53 -1.14
C GLY A 66 7.52 -8.49 -0.17
N ALA A 67 7.76 -8.38 1.13
CA ALA A 67 7.22 -9.31 2.13
C ALA A 67 5.85 -8.89 2.71
N ILE A 68 5.26 -7.80 2.24
CA ILE A 68 4.00 -7.29 2.75
C ILE A 68 2.85 -7.73 1.83
N ASP A 69 1.77 -8.17 2.47
CA ASP A 69 0.47 -8.44 1.88
C ASP A 69 -0.55 -7.56 2.62
N LEU A 70 -1.17 -6.62 1.93
CA LEU A 70 -2.00 -5.60 2.56
C LEU A 70 -3.27 -5.28 1.76
N CYS A 71 -4.37 -5.11 2.48
CA CYS A 71 -5.67 -4.72 1.95
C CYS A 71 -6.00 -3.26 2.32
N LEU A 72 -6.33 -2.45 1.32
CA LEU A 72 -6.71 -1.04 1.43
C LEU A 72 -8.14 -0.85 0.96
N ILE A 73 -8.92 -0.12 1.74
CA ILE A 73 -10.30 0.20 1.39
C ILE A 73 -10.35 1.51 0.60
N THR A 74 -11.05 1.46 -0.54
CA THR A 74 -11.33 2.63 -1.38
C THR A 74 -12.81 2.97 -1.41
N LEU A 75 -13.10 4.24 -1.70
CA LEU A 75 -14.45 4.72 -1.99
C LEU A 75 -14.80 4.62 -3.48
N TRP A 76 -13.82 4.34 -4.34
CA TRP A 76 -14.06 4.15 -5.78
C TRP A 76 -14.74 2.82 -6.06
N SER A 77 -15.52 2.75 -7.15
CA SER A 77 -15.91 1.46 -7.71
C SER A 77 -14.68 0.70 -8.19
N LEU A 78 -14.68 -0.64 -8.13
CA LEU A 78 -13.55 -1.42 -8.62
C LEU A 78 -13.36 -1.31 -10.13
N GLU A 79 -14.43 -1.07 -10.90
CA GLU A 79 -14.32 -0.73 -12.32
C GLU A 79 -13.44 0.50 -12.52
N ARG A 80 -13.64 1.55 -11.71
CA ARG A 80 -12.80 2.76 -11.76
C ARG A 80 -11.38 2.50 -11.30
N VAL A 81 -11.19 1.67 -10.27
CA VAL A 81 -9.85 1.27 -9.82
C VAL A 81 -9.11 0.56 -10.96
N MET A 82 -9.72 -0.45 -11.58
CA MET A 82 -9.10 -1.22 -12.66
C MET A 82 -8.78 -0.36 -13.88
N ALA A 83 -9.67 0.56 -14.26
CA ALA A 83 -9.41 1.51 -15.33
C ALA A 83 -8.19 2.39 -15.03
N HIS A 84 -8.11 2.94 -13.81
CA HIS A 84 -6.95 3.72 -13.37
C HIS A 84 -5.67 2.90 -13.34
N LEU A 85 -5.71 1.66 -12.83
CA LEU A 85 -4.54 0.76 -12.85
C LEU A 85 -4.04 0.52 -14.27
N ALA A 86 -4.93 0.29 -15.23
CA ALA A 86 -4.58 0.13 -16.64
C ALA A 86 -3.92 1.41 -17.21
N GLU A 87 -4.46 2.59 -16.91
CA GLU A 87 -3.88 3.89 -17.30
C GLU A 87 -2.48 4.10 -16.71
N GLN A 88 -2.24 3.63 -15.49
CA GLN A 88 -0.93 3.69 -14.83
C GLN A 88 0.02 2.55 -15.23
N ALA A 89 -0.37 1.72 -16.21
CA ALA A 89 0.36 0.54 -16.67
C ALA A 89 0.65 -0.50 -15.57
N VAL A 90 -0.28 -0.67 -14.63
CA VAL A 90 -0.23 -1.69 -13.57
C VAL A 90 -1.04 -2.90 -13.99
N THR A 91 -0.41 -4.08 -14.00
CA THR A 91 -1.09 -5.34 -14.28
C THR A 91 -1.87 -5.80 -13.06
N VAL A 92 -3.17 -6.06 -13.25
CA VAL A 92 -4.01 -6.72 -12.25
C VAL A 92 -3.70 -8.21 -12.27
N GLU A 93 -3.34 -8.78 -11.11
CA GLU A 93 -3.09 -10.22 -10.92
C GLU A 93 -4.41 -10.99 -10.79
N GLU A 94 -5.38 -10.43 -10.06
CA GLU A 94 -6.70 -11.01 -9.84
C GLU A 94 -7.73 -9.90 -9.55
N GLY A 95 -8.97 -10.06 -10.01
CA GLY A 95 -10.07 -9.15 -9.67
C GLY A 95 -10.90 -8.68 -10.87
N PRO A 96 -12.12 -8.16 -10.63
CA PRO A 96 -12.74 -8.01 -9.31
C PRO A 96 -13.25 -9.38 -8.80
N VAL A 97 -13.01 -9.67 -7.52
CA VAL A 97 -13.40 -10.95 -6.90
C VAL A 97 -13.93 -10.71 -5.49
N ALA A 98 -14.89 -11.53 -5.06
CA ALA A 98 -15.41 -11.48 -3.69
C ALA A 98 -14.37 -11.98 -2.67
N ARG A 99 -14.28 -11.28 -1.54
CA ARG A 99 -13.41 -11.58 -0.40
C ARG A 99 -14.09 -11.26 0.92
N THR A 100 -13.44 -11.66 2.01
CA THR A 100 -13.89 -11.37 3.37
C THR A 100 -13.00 -10.29 3.96
N GLY A 101 -13.56 -9.09 4.14
CA GLY A 101 -12.91 -8.00 4.86
C GLY A 101 -13.10 -8.13 6.37
N ALA A 102 -12.44 -7.24 7.11
CA ALA A 102 -12.45 -7.28 8.58
C ALA A 102 -13.85 -7.13 9.21
N VAL A 103 -14.75 -6.36 8.59
CA VAL A 103 -16.11 -6.10 9.11
C VAL A 103 -17.24 -6.57 8.18
N GLY A 104 -16.93 -7.35 7.14
CA GLY A 104 -17.94 -7.84 6.20
C GLY A 104 -17.40 -8.17 4.81
N PRO A 105 -18.28 -8.60 3.89
CA PRO A 105 -17.91 -8.89 2.51
C PRO A 105 -17.35 -7.65 1.79
N ILE A 106 -16.29 -7.87 1.02
CA ILE A 106 -15.67 -6.88 0.14
C ILE A 106 -15.53 -7.48 -1.26
N GLU A 107 -15.47 -6.63 -2.28
CA GLU A 107 -14.84 -7.00 -3.54
C GLU A 107 -13.43 -6.42 -3.60
N SER A 108 -12.53 -7.14 -4.26
CA SER A 108 -11.09 -6.87 -4.24
C SER A 108 -10.47 -6.97 -5.63
N VAL A 109 -9.43 -6.16 -5.86
CA VAL A 109 -8.47 -6.30 -6.97
C VAL A 109 -7.06 -6.38 -6.41
N TYR A 110 -6.22 -7.20 -7.03
CA TYR A 110 -4.86 -7.52 -6.58
C TYR A 110 -3.83 -7.11 -7.63
N PHE A 111 -2.72 -6.52 -7.20
CA PHE A 111 -1.57 -6.18 -8.03
C PHE A 111 -0.30 -6.08 -7.18
N ARG A 112 0.85 -5.89 -7.84
CA ARG A 112 2.16 -5.75 -7.17
C ARG A 112 2.61 -4.30 -7.13
N ASP A 113 3.27 -3.93 -6.04
CA ASP A 113 4.11 -2.75 -6.00
C ASP A 113 5.51 -3.05 -6.61
N PRO A 114 6.43 -2.06 -6.69
CA PRO A 114 7.75 -2.25 -7.29
C PRO A 114 8.63 -3.29 -6.59
N ASP A 115 8.42 -3.53 -5.29
CA ASP A 115 9.18 -4.50 -4.50
C ASP A 115 8.52 -5.89 -4.50
N GLY A 116 7.33 -6.02 -5.09
CA GLY A 116 6.57 -7.27 -5.15
C GLY A 116 5.62 -7.51 -3.97
N ASN A 117 5.40 -6.49 -3.13
CA ASN A 117 4.37 -6.54 -2.10
C ASN A 117 3.00 -6.79 -2.77
N LEU A 118 2.18 -7.65 -2.18
CA LEU A 118 0.82 -7.89 -2.66
C LEU A 118 -0.07 -6.76 -2.17
N ILE A 119 -0.63 -5.99 -3.10
CA ILE A 119 -1.54 -4.90 -2.80
C ILE A 119 -2.94 -5.31 -3.22
N GLU A 120 -3.82 -5.38 -2.24
CA GLU A 120 -5.25 -5.56 -2.42
C GLU A 120 -5.96 -4.21 -2.27
N VAL A 121 -6.67 -3.76 -3.29
CA VAL A 121 -7.57 -2.60 -3.22
C VAL A 121 -9.01 -3.08 -3.25
N SER A 122 -9.78 -2.67 -2.25
CA SER A 122 -11.07 -3.28 -1.95
C SER A 122 -12.16 -2.27 -1.64
N ARG A 123 -13.40 -2.69 -1.85
CA ARG A 123 -14.59 -1.90 -1.52
C ARG A 123 -15.57 -2.76 -0.73
N TYR A 124 -16.14 -2.21 0.34
CA TYR A 124 -17.25 -2.84 1.05
C TYR A 124 -18.51 -2.87 0.18
N LEU A 125 -19.17 -4.01 0.18
CA LEU A 125 -20.50 -4.17 -0.39
C LEU A 125 -21.50 -3.58 0.61
N ALA A 126 -22.32 -2.65 0.14
CA ALA A 126 -23.37 -2.03 0.95
C ALA A 126 -24.43 -3.05 1.36
#